data_AF-A0A1A8C9H8-F1
#
_entry.id   AF-A0A1A8C9H8-F1
#
_cell.length_a   1.000
_cell.length_b   1.000
_cell.length_c   1.000
_cell.angle_alpha   90.00
_cell.angle_beta   90.00
_cell.angle_gamma   90.00
#
_symmetry.space_group_name_H-M   'P 1'
#
loop_
_entity.id
_entity.type
_entity.pdbx_description
1 polymer ?
#
loop_
_entity_poly.entity_id
_entity_poly.type
_entity_poly.pdbx_seq_one_letter_code
_entity_poly.pdbx_strand_id
1 'polypeptide(L)'
;MLVAIVTEKLALNKGEKHVHYFMLDIQISKRIRHAAANVLRECWLLHRANMTSNNQSEQRRHLRCLLEAIRIFRHLRLKQRKLRDYVSEMVDLPKMQMIMCDLSANWNNSYRELEHRILSMEQKLDELRCCFQQTSKLLSEALRHRNPEIR
;
A
#
# COMPACT_ATOMS: atom_id res chain seq x y z
N MET A 1 -15.04 -37.13 -7.59
CA MET A 1 -15.22 -36.10 -8.65
C MET A 1 -16.32 -35.10 -8.31
N LEU A 2 -17.52 -35.55 -7.89
CA LEU A 2 -18.67 -34.68 -7.63
C LEU A 2 -18.44 -33.65 -6.51
N VAL A 3 -17.80 -34.05 -5.40
CA VAL A 3 -17.45 -33.13 -4.30
C VAL A 3 -16.57 -31.98 -4.78
N ALA A 4 -15.55 -32.26 -5.60
CA ALA A 4 -14.65 -31.23 -6.12
C ALA A 4 -15.38 -30.19 -7.00
N ILE A 5 -16.24 -30.66 -7.90
CA ILE A 5 -17.04 -29.79 -8.78
C ILE A 5 -18.00 -28.93 -7.97
N VAL A 6 -18.69 -29.52 -6.99
CA VAL A 6 -19.62 -28.78 -6.12
C VAL A 6 -18.86 -27.76 -5.27
N THR A 7 -17.69 -28.09 -4.72
CA THR A 7 -16.89 -27.12 -3.96
C THR A 7 -16.40 -25.97 -4.82
N GLU A 8 -16.03 -26.21 -6.07
CA GLU A 8 -15.59 -25.16 -6.99
C GLU A 8 -16.75 -24.23 -7.37
N LYS A 9 -17.93 -24.78 -7.64
CA LYS A 9 -19.13 -23.99 -7.96
C LYS A 9 -19.66 -23.17 -6.78
N LEU A 10 -19.40 -23.61 -5.54
CA LEU A 10 -19.78 -22.89 -4.32
C LEU A 10 -18.73 -21.87 -3.87
N ALA A 11 -17.52 -21.94 -4.40
CA ALA A 11 -16.46 -20.99 -4.06
C ALA A 11 -16.74 -19.63 -4.70
N LEU A 12 -16.79 -18.59 -3.87
CA LEU A 12 -16.96 -17.21 -4.34
C LEU A 12 -15.79 -16.79 -5.24
N ASN A 13 -16.10 -16.13 -6.35
CA ASN A 13 -15.11 -15.48 -7.20
C ASN A 13 -14.46 -14.29 -6.46
N LYS A 14 -13.30 -13.83 -6.92
CA LYS A 14 -12.56 -12.69 -6.35
C LYS A 14 -13.43 -11.43 -6.24
N GLY A 15 -14.21 -11.11 -7.28
CA GLY A 15 -15.13 -9.96 -7.26
C GLY A 15 -16.23 -10.11 -6.21
N GLU A 16 -16.85 -11.30 -6.14
CA GLU A 16 -17.89 -11.60 -5.15
C GLU A 16 -17.34 -11.56 -3.73
N LYS A 17 -16.11 -12.05 -3.50
CA LYS A 17 -15.42 -11.94 -2.20
C LYS A 17 -15.21 -10.48 -1.78
N HIS A 18 -14.82 -9.59 -2.70
CA HIS A 18 -14.71 -8.16 -2.41
C HIS A 18 -16.04 -7.56 -1.95
N VAL A 19 -17.10 -7.79 -2.71
CA VAL A 19 -18.45 -7.30 -2.36
C VAL A 19 -18.90 -7.92 -1.04
N HIS A 20 -18.69 -9.22 -0.85
CA HIS A 20 -19.09 -9.95 0.35
C HIS A 20 -18.39 -9.39 1.62
N TYR A 21 -17.07 -9.21 1.59
CA TYR A 21 -16.34 -8.65 2.72
C TYR A 21 -16.70 -7.19 2.97
N PHE A 22 -16.92 -6.40 1.93
CA PHE A 22 -17.40 -5.03 2.07
C PHE A 22 -18.77 -4.96 2.76
N MET A 23 -19.73 -5.80 2.34
CA MET A 23 -21.03 -5.89 2.99
C MET A 23 -20.92 -6.33 4.45
N LEU A 24 -20.07 -7.33 4.75
CA LEU A 24 -19.82 -7.77 6.11
C LEU A 24 -19.20 -6.66 6.97
N ASP A 25 -18.28 -5.86 6.44
CA ASP A 25 -17.65 -4.77 7.19
C ASP A 25 -18.65 -3.69 7.58
N ILE A 26 -19.55 -3.32 6.67
CA ILE A 26 -20.65 -2.39 6.96
C ILE A 26 -21.54 -2.94 8.09
N GLN A 27 -21.92 -4.22 8.00
CA GLN A 27 -22.77 -4.86 9.00
C GLN A 27 -22.10 -4.93 10.38
N ILE A 28 -20.83 -5.34 10.43
CA ILE A 28 -20.07 -5.41 11.68
C ILE A 28 -19.88 -4.01 12.26
N SER A 29 -19.54 -3.02 11.45
CA SER A 29 -19.39 -1.63 11.87
C SER A 29 -20.68 -1.03 12.44
N LYS A 30 -21.84 -1.35 11.86
CA LYS A 30 -23.15 -1.00 12.44
C LYS A 30 -23.34 -1.66 13.81
N ARG A 31 -23.08 -2.96 13.93
CA ARG A 31 -23.22 -3.69 15.21
C ARG A 31 -22.26 -3.21 16.29
N ILE A 32 -21.02 -2.84 15.93
CA ILE A 32 -20.04 -2.27 16.87
C ILE A 32 -20.54 -0.96 17.44
N ARG A 33 -21.06 -0.05 16.61
CA ARG A 33 -21.63 1.21 17.08
C ARG A 33 -22.79 1.00 18.04
N HIS A 34 -23.68 0.06 17.71
CA HIS A 34 -24.79 -0.29 18.59
C HIS A 34 -24.32 -0.91 19.92
N ALA A 35 -23.38 -1.85 19.89
CA ALA A 35 -22.82 -2.45 21.10
C ALA A 35 -22.08 -1.42 21.96
N ALA A 36 -21.36 -0.48 21.35
CA ALA A 36 -20.72 0.63 22.07
C ALA A 36 -21.75 1.52 22.77
N ALA A 37 -22.85 1.86 22.09
CA ALA A 37 -23.94 2.62 22.69
C ALA A 37 -24.56 1.87 23.89
N ASN A 38 -24.73 0.54 23.79
CA ASN A 38 -25.22 -0.26 24.90
C ASN A 38 -24.25 -0.28 26.09
N VAL A 39 -22.93 -0.36 25.84
CA VAL A 39 -21.92 -0.23 26.91
C VAL A 39 -22.06 1.10 27.64
N LEU A 40 -22.14 2.21 26.88
CA LEU A 40 -22.31 3.55 27.48
C LEU A 40 -23.62 3.67 28.26
N ARG A 41 -24.71 3.14 27.71
CA ARG A 41 -26.03 3.12 28.37
C ARG A 41 -25.98 2.37 29.70
N GLU A 42 -25.44 1.14 29.72
CA GLU A 42 -25.37 0.35 30.95
C GLU A 42 -24.36 0.92 31.97
N CYS A 43 -23.26 1.53 31.52
CA CYS A 43 -22.36 2.28 32.39
C CYS A 43 -23.09 3.43 33.11
N TRP A 44 -23.86 4.23 32.36
CA TRP A 44 -24.61 5.35 32.92
C TRP A 44 -25.72 4.87 33.87
N LEU A 45 -26.47 3.83 33.50
CA LEU A 45 -27.51 3.24 34.35
C LEU A 45 -26.93 2.65 35.63
N LEU A 46 -25.78 1.98 35.55
CA LEU A 46 -25.06 1.47 36.72
C LEU A 46 -24.61 2.60 37.64
N HIS A 47 -24.02 3.67 37.08
CA HIS A 47 -23.61 4.84 37.86
C HIS A 47 -24.81 5.48 38.57
N ARG A 48 -25.92 5.68 37.84
CA ARG A 48 -27.16 6.21 38.42
C ARG A 48 -27.71 5.30 39.51
N ALA A 49 -27.76 3.98 39.29
CA ALA A 49 -28.21 3.02 40.30
C ALA A 49 -27.33 3.01 41.55
N ASN A 50 -26.03 3.33 41.44
CA ASN A 50 -25.13 3.48 42.58
C ASN A 50 -25.36 4.80 43.34
N MET A 51 -25.82 5.87 42.66
CA MET A 51 -26.04 7.19 43.27
C MET A 51 -27.43 7.35 43.89
N THR A 52 -28.47 6.77 43.29
CA THR A 52 -29.88 7.07 43.63
C THR A 52 -30.53 6.01 44.51
N SER A 53 -29.96 4.80 44.62
CA SER A 53 -30.67 3.66 45.18
C SER A 53 -29.73 2.65 45.86
N ASN A 54 -30.08 2.21 47.07
CA ASN A 54 -29.41 1.08 47.73
C ASN A 54 -29.98 -0.28 47.25
N ASN A 55 -30.73 -0.31 46.13
CA ASN A 55 -31.27 -1.53 45.53
C ASN A 55 -30.16 -2.33 44.85
N GLN A 56 -29.49 -3.18 45.64
CA GLN A 56 -28.44 -4.05 45.12
C GLN A 56 -28.91 -4.98 43.98
N SER A 57 -30.21 -5.28 43.89
CA SER A 57 -30.78 -6.09 42.81
C SER A 57 -30.68 -5.40 41.44
N GLU A 58 -30.94 -4.09 41.39
CA GLU A 58 -30.86 -3.27 40.17
C GLU A 58 -29.40 -3.05 39.76
N GLN A 59 -28.52 -2.78 40.74
CA GLN A 59 -27.08 -2.68 40.51
C GLN A 59 -26.51 -3.97 39.90
N ARG A 60 -26.86 -5.15 40.47
CA ARG A 60 -26.44 -6.44 39.92
C ARG A 60 -26.98 -6.68 38.51
N ARG A 61 -28.19 -6.21 38.20
CA ARG A 61 -28.77 -6.32 36.86
C ARG A 61 -27.98 -5.47 35.85
N HIS A 62 -27.76 -4.19 36.14
CA HIS A 62 -27.00 -3.30 35.25
C HIS A 62 -25.55 -3.74 35.09
N LEU A 63 -24.91 -4.26 36.14
CA LEU A 63 -23.57 -4.83 36.04
C LEU A 63 -23.53 -6.03 35.10
N ARG A 64 -24.48 -6.97 35.20
CA ARG A 64 -24.57 -8.12 34.26
C ARG A 64 -24.79 -7.66 32.83
N CYS A 65 -25.71 -6.72 32.61
CA CYS A 65 -25.97 -6.16 31.29
C CYS A 65 -24.74 -5.42 30.73
N LEU A 66 -24.01 -4.69 31.56
CA LEU A 66 -22.77 -4.01 31.19
C LEU A 66 -21.68 -5.01 30.78
N LEU A 67 -21.44 -6.05 31.58
CA LEU A 67 -20.45 -7.08 31.27
C LEU A 67 -20.78 -7.80 29.97
N GLU A 68 -22.06 -8.10 29.72
CA GLU A 68 -22.50 -8.70 28.46
C GLU A 68 -22.33 -7.74 27.28
N ALA A 69 -22.68 -6.46 27.43
CA ALA A 69 -22.44 -5.45 26.40
C ALA A 69 -20.95 -5.31 26.06
N ILE A 70 -20.07 -5.32 27.07
CA ILE A 70 -18.61 -5.30 26.90
C ILE A 70 -18.14 -6.56 26.17
N ARG A 71 -18.63 -7.75 26.55
CA ARG A 71 -18.31 -9.02 25.90
C ARG A 71 -18.68 -8.98 24.42
N ILE A 72 -19.91 -8.58 24.10
CA ILE A 72 -20.40 -8.46 22.72
C ILE A 72 -19.56 -7.46 21.94
N PHE A 73 -19.28 -6.28 22.51
CA PHE A 73 -18.46 -5.26 21.86
C PHE A 73 -17.05 -5.78 21.54
N ARG A 74 -16.39 -6.45 22.49
CA ARG A 74 -15.07 -7.06 22.29
C ARG A 74 -15.10 -8.14 21.21
N HIS A 75 -16.11 -9.00 21.23
CA HIS A 75 -16.29 -10.03 20.21
C HIS A 75 -16.44 -9.42 18.80
N LEU A 76 -17.26 -8.39 18.66
CA LEU A 76 -17.45 -7.69 17.38
C LEU A 76 -16.18 -6.99 16.90
N ARG A 77 -15.41 -6.37 17.80
CA ARG A 77 -14.09 -5.77 17.49
C ARG A 77 -13.09 -6.81 16.97
N LEU A 78 -13.05 -7.99 17.60
CA LEU A 78 -12.22 -9.10 17.12
C LEU A 78 -12.67 -9.60 15.74
N LYS A 79 -13.99 -9.72 15.52
CA LYS A 79 -14.54 -10.10 14.22
C LYS A 79 -14.18 -9.07 13.13
N GLN A 80 -14.23 -7.78 13.45
CA GLN A 80 -13.81 -6.71 12.54
C GLN A 80 -12.32 -6.78 12.21
N ARG A 81 -11.46 -7.10 13.19
CA ARG A 81 -10.02 -7.28 12.95
C ARG A 81 -9.77 -8.42 11.98
N LYS A 82 -10.34 -9.61 12.25
CA LYS A 82 -10.22 -10.77 11.35
C LYS A 82 -10.69 -10.46 9.93
N LEU A 83 -11.83 -9.76 9.79
CA LEU A 83 -12.33 -9.36 8.48
C LEU A 83 -11.34 -8.45 7.74
N ARG A 84 -10.73 -7.50 8.45
CA ARG A 84 -9.72 -6.60 7.88
C ARG A 84 -8.48 -7.35 7.41
N ASP A 85 -8.06 -8.36 8.17
CA ASP A 85 -6.91 -9.21 7.80
C ASP A 85 -7.22 -9.96 6.49
N TYR A 86 -8.41 -10.55 6.34
CA TYR A 86 -8.85 -11.19 5.08
C TYR A 86 -8.92 -10.22 3.91
N VAL A 87 -9.38 -8.98 4.14
CA VAL A 87 -9.41 -7.95 3.10
C VAL A 87 -8.00 -7.53 2.70
N SER A 88 -7.08 -7.40 3.66
CA SER A 88 -5.67 -7.09 3.39
C SER A 88 -5.03 -8.15 2.50
N GLU A 89 -5.15 -9.42 2.89
CA GLU A 89 -4.58 -10.55 2.15
C GLU A 89 -5.03 -10.56 0.67
N MET A 90 -6.30 -10.25 0.42
CA MET A 90 -6.87 -10.23 -0.93
C MET A 90 -6.32 -9.10 -1.83
N VAL A 91 -5.79 -8.03 -1.23
CA VAL A 91 -5.24 -6.87 -1.96
C VAL A 91 -3.72 -6.80 -1.93
N ASP A 92 -3.04 -7.62 -1.12
CA ASP A 92 -1.60 -7.54 -0.95
C ASP A 92 -0.85 -7.88 -2.25
N LEU A 93 -1.20 -8.98 -2.94
CA LEU A 93 -0.58 -9.32 -4.22
C LEU A 93 -0.84 -8.25 -5.31
N PRO A 94 -2.08 -7.78 -5.55
CA PRO A 94 -2.32 -6.66 -6.46
C PRO A 94 -1.54 -5.38 -6.11
N LYS A 95 -1.39 -5.05 -4.82
CA LYS A 95 -0.56 -3.90 -4.39
C LYS A 95 0.91 -4.12 -4.72
N MET A 96 1.44 -5.32 -4.50
CA MET A 96 2.82 -5.65 -4.88
C MET A 96 3.03 -5.55 -6.39
N GLN A 97 2.07 -6.00 -7.20
CA GLN A 97 2.12 -5.86 -8.66
C GLN A 97 2.14 -4.39 -9.07
N MET A 98 1.30 -3.54 -8.47
CA MET A 98 1.28 -2.10 -8.72
C MET A 98 2.64 -1.46 -8.39
N ILE A 99 3.18 -1.72 -7.19
CA ILE A 99 4.51 -1.21 -6.78
C ILE A 99 5.61 -1.67 -7.75
N MET A 100 5.54 -2.92 -8.21
CA MET A 100 6.51 -3.47 -9.15
C MET A 100 6.43 -2.78 -10.52
N CYS A 101 5.22 -2.52 -11.03
CA CYS A 101 5.01 -1.77 -12.27
C CYS A 101 5.59 -0.35 -12.16
N ASP A 102 5.31 0.35 -11.06
CA ASP A 102 5.83 1.70 -10.84
C ASP A 102 7.36 1.71 -10.77
N LEU A 103 7.95 0.75 -10.05
CA LEU A 103 9.40 0.60 -9.96
C LEU A 103 10.03 0.30 -11.33
N SER A 104 9.43 -0.58 -12.11
CA SER A 104 9.90 -0.92 -13.46
C SER A 104 9.84 0.28 -14.40
N ALA A 105 8.77 1.07 -14.34
CA ALA A 105 8.64 2.29 -15.13
C ALA A 105 9.72 3.32 -14.74
N ASN A 106 9.93 3.53 -13.44
CA ASN A 106 10.98 4.43 -12.93
C ASN A 106 12.39 3.98 -13.36
N TRP A 107 12.66 2.67 -13.25
CA TRP A 107 13.93 2.08 -13.69
C TRP A 107 14.16 2.30 -15.18
N ASN A 108 13.15 2.05 -16.02
CA ASN A 108 13.25 2.24 -17.46
C ASN A 108 13.47 3.71 -17.84
N ASN A 109 12.84 4.65 -17.14
CA ASN A 109 13.08 6.08 -17.32
C ASN A 109 14.52 6.46 -16.95
N SER A 110 15.02 5.97 -15.82
CA SER A 110 16.41 6.20 -15.41
C SER A 110 17.42 5.58 -16.37
N TYR A 111 17.10 4.41 -16.93
CA TYR A 111 17.92 3.74 -17.93
C TYR A 111 18.01 4.57 -19.23
N ARG A 112 16.87 5.07 -19.73
CA ARG A 112 16.85 5.94 -20.92
C ARG A 112 17.61 7.24 -20.72
N GLU A 113 17.49 7.86 -19.55
CA GLU A 113 18.26 9.07 -19.22
C GLU A 113 19.77 8.78 -19.22
N LEU A 114 20.17 7.63 -18.66
CA LEU A 114 21.57 7.21 -18.68
C LEU A 114 22.07 6.95 -20.11
N GLU A 115 21.27 6.28 -20.94
CA GLU A 115 21.57 6.03 -22.36
C GLU A 115 21.76 7.36 -23.12
N HIS A 116 20.87 8.33 -22.94
CA HIS A 116 21.01 9.66 -23.53
C HIS A 116 22.29 10.38 -23.09
N ARG A 117 22.66 10.26 -21.82
CA ARG A 117 23.91 10.84 -21.32
C ARG A 117 25.14 10.18 -21.93
N ILE A 118 25.13 8.86 -22.11
CA ILE A 118 26.22 8.12 -22.77
C ILE A 118 26.36 8.58 -24.22
N LEU A 119 25.26 8.63 -24.98
CA LEU A 119 25.27 9.09 -26.37
C LEU A 119 25.80 10.53 -26.50
N SER A 120 25.40 11.43 -25.58
CA SER A 120 25.92 12.81 -25.54
C SER A 120 27.42 12.86 -25.23
N MET A 121 27.92 11.97 -24.36
CA MET A 121 29.35 11.87 -24.09
C MET A 121 30.13 11.35 -25.30
N GLU A 122 29.61 10.35 -26.01
CA GLU A 122 30.21 9.84 -27.25
C GLU A 122 30.34 10.95 -28.31
N GLN A 123 29.28 11.73 -28.52
CA GLN A 123 29.29 12.87 -29.45
C GLN A 123 30.37 13.90 -29.08
N LYS A 124 30.46 14.28 -27.80
CA LYS A 124 31.49 15.22 -27.32
C LYS A 124 32.91 14.68 -27.49
N LEU A 125 33.10 13.36 -27.34
CA LEU A 125 34.41 12.73 -27.58
C LEU A 125 34.79 12.75 -29.06
N ASP A 126 33.83 12.52 -29.96
CA ASP A 126 34.07 12.62 -31.41
C ASP A 126 34.39 14.05 -31.84
N GLU A 127 33.67 15.05 -31.32
CA GLU A 127 33.99 16.46 -31.55
C GLU A 127 35.41 16.81 -31.08
N LEU A 128 35.78 16.35 -29.87
CA LEU A 128 37.12 16.55 -29.32
C LEU A 128 38.18 15.90 -30.22
N ARG A 129 37.93 14.68 -30.71
CA ARG A 129 38.82 13.96 -31.64
C ARG A 129 39.01 14.74 -32.93
N CYS A 130 37.95 15.27 -33.52
CA CYS A 130 38.03 16.11 -34.72
C CYS A 130 38.86 17.38 -34.48
N CYS A 131 38.64 18.07 -33.36
CA CYS A 131 39.43 19.24 -32.95
C CYS A 131 40.92 18.91 -32.80
N PHE A 132 41.26 17.77 -32.18
CA PHE A 132 42.66 17.33 -32.07
C PHE A 132 43.29 17.04 -33.42
N GLN A 133 42.57 16.39 -34.34
CA GLN A 133 43.07 16.14 -35.69
C GLN A 133 43.29 17.44 -36.46
N GLN A 134 42.38 18.40 -36.31
CA GLN A 134 42.48 19.70 -36.97
C GLN A 134 43.64 20.52 -36.42
N THR A 135 43.82 20.58 -35.10
CA THR A 135 44.96 21.26 -34.47
C THR A 135 46.28 20.59 -34.83
N SER A 136 46.33 19.26 -34.87
CA SER A 136 47.52 18.50 -35.32
C SER A 136 47.89 18.82 -36.78
N LYS A 137 46.90 18.89 -37.69
CA LYS A 137 47.12 19.31 -39.08
C LYS A 137 47.68 20.72 -39.17
N LEU A 138 47.05 21.70 -38.51
CA LEU A 138 47.53 23.09 -38.49
C LEU A 138 48.96 23.21 -37.91
N LEU A 139 49.29 22.44 -36.88
CA LEU A 139 50.64 22.36 -36.32
C LEU A 139 51.64 21.82 -37.35
N SER A 140 51.30 20.74 -38.06
CA SER A 140 52.17 20.18 -39.10
C SER A 140 52.40 21.15 -40.27
N GLU A 141 51.38 21.92 -40.66
CA GLU A 141 51.48 22.96 -41.68
C GLU A 141 52.38 24.11 -41.21
N ALA A 142 52.20 24.58 -39.97
CA ALA A 142 53.04 25.61 -39.37
C ALA A 142 54.51 25.17 -39.25
N LEU A 143 54.77 23.91 -38.86
CA LEU A 143 56.12 23.34 -38.80
C LEU A 143 56.78 23.22 -40.18
N ARG A 144 56.01 22.83 -41.21
CA ARG A 144 56.51 22.84 -42.60
C ARG A 144 56.83 24.25 -43.08
N HIS A 145 55.97 25.22 -42.75
CA HIS A 145 56.16 26.60 -43.15
C HIS A 145 57.34 27.29 -42.45
N ARG A 146 57.77 26.78 -41.28
CA ARG A 146 58.95 27.22 -40.53
C ARG A 146 60.28 26.63 -41.05
N ASN A 147 60.23 25.64 -41.95
CA ASN A 147 61.41 24.97 -42.52
C ASN A 147 61.68 25.32 -44.02
N PRO A 148 61.66 26.59 -44.47
CA PRO A 148 62.31 26.94 -45.73
C PRO A 148 63.79 27.26 -45.46
N GLU A 149 64.68 26.44 -46.03
CA GLU A 149 66.11 26.73 -46.28
C GLU A 149 66.99 27.06 -45.04
N ILE A 150 67.57 26.02 -44.42
CA ILE A 150 68.98 26.10 -44.00
C ILE A 150 69.75 25.34 -45.07
N ARG A 151 70.24 26.08 -46.07
CA ARG A 151 71.23 25.65 -47.06
C ARG A 151 72.52 26.40 -46.79
#